data_AF-A0A060XHJ6-F1
#
_entry.id   AF-A0A060XHJ6-F1
#
_cell.length_a   1.000
_cell.length_b   1.000
_cell.length_c   1.000
_cell.angle_alpha   90.00
_cell.angle_beta   90.00
_cell.angle_gamma   90.00
#
_symmetry.space_group_name_H-M   'P 1'
#
loop_
_entity.id
_entity.type
_entity.pdbx_description
1 polymer ?
#
loop_
_entity_poly.entity_id
_entity_poly.type
_entity_poly.pdbx_seq_one_letter_code
_entity_poly.pdbx_strand_id
1 'polypeptide(L)'
;MLLLTWVWLHFLFLGCNFRETCSLSKKRKTRREMLSERKIHDEYIKLGPISYPEVVTGVFFILMTLLWFTREPGFVPGWTSLFEKKGYRTDATVSVLLGFLLFLIPARRPFSRAPRTPAGDSSTERDPDPMAPMITWKDFQNLMPWEIVILVGGGYALAAGCKVSGLSVWIGRQLEPMSGLPPWMVTLLACLLVSAVTEFASNPATLTVFLPILSALSETLQINPLHTLIPATMCVSFGVMLPVGNPPNAIVFSYGHVQISDMVKAGFGVNLIGVLVVMLAIMTWGVPLFNLTEYPDWAIARNFTGSL
;
A
#
# COMPACT_ATOMS: atom_id res chain seq x y z
N MET A 1 11.57 2.31 -12.14
CA MET A 1 12.02 2.32 -10.74
C MET A 1 12.87 1.09 -10.43
N LEU A 2 12.30 -0.12 -10.41
CA LEU A 2 13.01 -1.36 -10.03
C LEU A 2 14.31 -1.63 -10.81
N LEU A 3 14.32 -1.40 -12.14
CA LEU A 3 15.53 -1.54 -12.95
C LEU A 3 16.57 -0.47 -12.61
N LEU A 4 16.16 0.79 -12.41
CA LEU A 4 17.06 1.89 -12.07
C LEU A 4 17.65 1.72 -10.67
N THR A 5 16.85 1.26 -9.70
CA THR A 5 17.34 0.93 -8.36
C THR A 5 18.29 -0.26 -8.41
N TRP A 6 18.02 -1.26 -9.24
CA TRP A 6 18.94 -2.38 -9.45
C TRP A 6 20.26 -1.90 -10.05
N VAL A 7 20.24 -1.06 -11.09
CA VAL A 7 21.45 -0.46 -11.68
C VAL A 7 22.24 0.35 -10.65
N TRP A 8 21.55 1.15 -9.83
CA TRP A 8 22.16 1.94 -8.76
C TRP A 8 22.86 1.06 -7.71
N LEU A 9 22.16 0.04 -7.20
CA LEU A 9 22.72 -0.90 -6.23
C LEU A 9 23.87 -1.71 -6.84
N HIS A 10 23.76 -2.08 -8.13
CA HIS A 10 24.82 -2.76 -8.85
C HIS A 10 26.07 -1.89 -8.93
N PHE A 11 25.92 -0.63 -9.34
CA PHE A 11 27.01 0.31 -9.39
C PHE A 11 27.65 0.54 -8.01
N LEU A 12 26.83 0.65 -6.96
CA LEU A 12 27.29 0.96 -5.60
C LEU A 12 28.02 -0.20 -4.91
N PHE A 13 27.58 -1.46 -5.11
CA PHE A 13 28.15 -2.63 -4.43
C PHE A 13 29.04 -3.53 -5.31
N LEU A 14 28.81 -3.55 -6.63
CA LEU A 14 29.50 -4.45 -7.58
C LEU A 14 30.37 -3.70 -8.60
N GLY A 15 30.28 -2.36 -8.64
CA GLY A 15 31.02 -1.51 -9.58
C GLY A 15 30.50 -1.61 -11.03
N CYS A 16 31.31 -1.16 -12.01
CA CYS A 16 30.94 -1.14 -13.44
C CYS A 16 31.08 -2.50 -14.17
N ASN A 17 31.26 -3.62 -13.46
CA ASN A 17 31.48 -4.94 -14.07
C ASN A 17 30.17 -5.61 -14.54
N PHE A 18 29.42 -4.93 -15.41
CA PHE A 18 28.21 -5.46 -16.05
C PHE A 18 28.44 -6.77 -16.82
N ARG A 19 29.68 -6.97 -17.32
CA ARG A 19 30.05 -8.12 -18.14
C ARG A 19 30.09 -9.45 -17.36
N GLU A 20 30.36 -9.44 -16.05
CA GLU A 20 30.33 -10.65 -15.22
C GLU A 20 28.93 -10.98 -14.68
N THR A 21 28.07 -9.98 -14.52
CA THR A 21 26.71 -10.12 -13.97
C THR A 21 25.68 -10.48 -15.04
N CYS A 22 25.82 -9.91 -16.25
CA CYS A 22 25.00 -10.29 -17.42
C CYS A 22 25.55 -11.50 -18.17
N SER A 23 26.70 -12.05 -17.74
CA SER A 23 27.17 -13.35 -18.19
C SER A 23 26.22 -14.44 -17.67
N LEU A 24 25.21 -14.72 -18.48
CA LEU A 24 24.36 -15.92 -18.46
C LEU A 24 25.17 -17.22 -18.68
N SER A 25 26.43 -17.26 -18.27
CA SER A 25 27.12 -18.53 -18.11
C SER A 25 26.45 -19.24 -16.94
N LYS A 26 25.96 -20.46 -17.17
CA LYS A 26 25.43 -21.37 -16.15
C LYS A 26 26.46 -21.53 -15.04
N LYS A 27 26.54 -20.59 -14.10
CA LYS A 27 27.34 -20.72 -12.88
C LYS A 27 26.80 -21.96 -12.20
N ARG A 28 27.69 -22.95 -12.02
CA ARG A 28 27.40 -24.16 -11.27
C ARG A 28 26.80 -23.73 -9.94
N LYS A 29 25.55 -24.12 -9.67
CA LYS A 29 24.83 -23.75 -8.45
C LYS A 29 25.77 -23.91 -7.26
N THR A 30 25.90 -22.86 -6.46
CA THR A 30 26.80 -22.88 -5.29
C THR A 30 26.28 -23.94 -4.31
N ARG A 31 27.17 -24.61 -3.54
CA ARG A 31 26.75 -25.61 -2.52
C ARG A 31 25.66 -25.07 -1.57
N ARG A 32 25.72 -23.76 -1.26
CA ARG A 32 24.72 -23.06 -0.46
C ARG A 32 23.35 -22.96 -1.14
N GLU A 33 23.31 -22.66 -2.44
CA GLU A 33 22.06 -22.58 -3.22
C GLU A 33 21.37 -23.94 -3.29
N MET A 34 22.11 -25.02 -3.52
CA MET A 34 21.56 -26.38 -3.51
C MET A 34 21.00 -26.77 -2.14
N LEU A 35 21.63 -26.35 -1.04
CA LEU A 35 21.14 -26.61 0.31
C LEU A 35 19.89 -25.80 0.64
N SER A 36 19.82 -24.54 0.20
CA SER A 36 18.61 -23.71 0.36
C SER A 36 17.44 -24.27 -0.44
N GLU A 37 17.68 -24.69 -1.68
CA GLU A 37 16.65 -25.31 -2.53
C GLU A 37 16.12 -26.61 -1.91
N ARG A 38 17.01 -27.47 -1.37
CA ARG A 38 16.57 -28.65 -0.61
C ARG A 38 15.74 -28.29 0.61
N LYS A 39 16.15 -27.30 1.41
CA LYS A 39 15.36 -26.85 2.56
C LYS A 39 13.98 -26.34 2.14
N ILE A 40 13.89 -25.54 1.08
CA ILE A 40 12.61 -25.05 0.56
C ILE A 40 11.75 -26.24 0.11
N HIS A 41 12.34 -27.22 -0.55
CA HIS A 41 11.62 -28.40 -1.00
C HIS A 41 11.15 -29.27 0.18
N ASP A 42 11.99 -29.46 1.19
CA ASP A 42 11.66 -30.18 2.42
C ASP A 42 10.52 -29.47 3.16
N GLU A 43 10.56 -28.14 3.30
CA GLU A 43 9.46 -27.34 3.88
C GLU A 43 8.19 -27.38 3.02
N TYR A 44 8.33 -27.39 1.69
CA TYR A 44 7.19 -27.56 0.78
C TYR A 44 6.52 -28.92 0.92
N ILE A 45 7.30 -29.97 1.08
CA ILE A 45 6.78 -31.32 1.33
C ILE A 45 6.08 -31.39 2.71
N LYS A 46 6.62 -30.70 3.72
CA LYS A 46 6.02 -30.62 5.06
C LYS A 46 4.67 -29.91 5.10
N LEU A 47 4.41 -28.97 4.18
CA LEU A 47 3.13 -28.25 4.11
C LEU A 47 1.95 -29.18 3.79
N GLY A 48 2.18 -30.29 3.11
CA GLY A 48 1.14 -31.27 2.78
C GLY A 48 0.20 -30.80 1.64
N PRO A 49 -0.87 -31.55 1.36
CA PRO A 49 -1.84 -31.20 0.32
C PRO A 49 -2.70 -30.00 0.71
N ILE A 50 -3.12 -29.22 -0.30
CA ILE A 50 -3.92 -27.99 -0.10
C ILE A 50 -5.18 -28.28 0.74
N SER A 51 -5.34 -27.52 1.82
CA SER A 51 -6.45 -27.71 2.75
C SER A 51 -7.74 -27.07 2.23
N TYR A 52 -8.90 -27.51 2.72
CA TYR A 52 -10.18 -26.91 2.34
C TYR A 52 -10.25 -25.40 2.69
N PRO A 53 -9.84 -24.95 3.89
CA PRO A 53 -9.76 -23.51 4.20
C PRO A 53 -8.89 -22.72 3.22
N GLU A 54 -7.75 -23.27 2.79
CA GLU A 54 -6.87 -22.63 1.79
C GLU A 54 -7.57 -22.47 0.44
N VAL A 55 -8.29 -23.51 -0.01
CA VAL A 55 -9.05 -23.44 -1.27
C VAL A 55 -10.14 -22.38 -1.18
N VAL A 56 -10.92 -22.35 -0.10
CA VAL A 56 -12.00 -21.34 0.02
C VAL A 56 -11.43 -19.94 0.12
N THR A 57 -10.36 -19.74 0.90
CA THR A 57 -9.67 -18.45 0.99
C THR A 57 -9.13 -18.00 -0.37
N GLY A 58 -8.55 -18.92 -1.15
CA GLY A 58 -8.09 -18.65 -2.51
C GLY A 58 -9.22 -18.25 -3.46
N VAL A 59 -10.37 -18.92 -3.39
CA VAL A 59 -11.57 -18.53 -4.15
C VAL A 59 -12.04 -17.13 -3.78
N PHE A 60 -12.11 -16.82 -2.48
CA PHE A 60 -12.49 -15.50 -1.99
C PHE A 60 -11.52 -14.40 -2.45
N PHE A 61 -10.22 -14.68 -2.46
CA PHE A 61 -9.20 -13.76 -2.94
C PHE A 61 -9.34 -13.46 -4.44
N ILE A 62 -9.54 -14.50 -5.25
CA ILE A 62 -9.79 -14.35 -6.70
C ILE A 62 -11.09 -13.57 -6.93
N LEU A 63 -12.15 -13.94 -6.22
CA LEU A 63 -13.45 -13.27 -6.31
C LEU A 63 -13.33 -11.78 -5.94
N MET A 64 -12.65 -11.45 -4.85
CA MET A 64 -12.39 -10.08 -4.42
C MET A 64 -11.66 -9.28 -5.50
N THR A 65 -10.61 -9.86 -6.08
CA THR A 65 -9.82 -9.24 -7.15
C THR A 65 -10.68 -8.98 -8.39
N LEU A 66 -11.52 -9.94 -8.79
CA LEU A 66 -12.44 -9.80 -9.91
C LEU A 66 -13.48 -8.71 -9.63
N LEU A 67 -14.06 -8.66 -8.43
CA LEU A 67 -15.05 -7.64 -8.07
C LEU A 67 -14.43 -6.23 -8.05
N TRP A 68 -13.21 -6.05 -7.56
CA TRP A 68 -12.52 -4.75 -7.64
C TRP A 68 -12.26 -4.35 -9.09
N PHE A 69 -11.74 -5.25 -9.92
CA PHE A 69 -11.41 -4.93 -11.31
C PHE A 69 -12.65 -4.65 -12.17
N THR A 70 -13.74 -5.39 -11.95
CA THR A 70 -15.00 -5.23 -12.70
C THR A 70 -15.91 -4.12 -12.17
N ARG A 71 -15.46 -3.38 -11.14
CA ARG A 71 -16.22 -2.27 -10.54
C ARG A 71 -16.49 -1.17 -11.54
N GLU A 72 -15.44 -0.54 -12.04
CA GLU A 72 -15.48 0.57 -13.01
C GLU A 72 -14.31 0.41 -13.99
N PRO A 73 -14.35 -0.60 -14.86
CA PRO A 73 -13.22 -0.94 -15.72
C PRO A 73 -12.94 0.12 -16.82
N GLY A 74 -13.79 1.14 -16.96
CA GLY A 74 -13.60 2.27 -17.88
C GLY A 74 -13.94 1.97 -19.35
N PHE A 75 -13.88 0.71 -19.78
CA PHE A 75 -14.19 0.30 -21.16
C PHE A 75 -15.60 -0.33 -21.34
N VAL A 76 -16.18 -0.87 -20.27
CA VAL A 76 -17.57 -1.38 -20.21
C VAL A 76 -18.26 -0.83 -18.97
N PRO A 77 -19.60 -0.70 -18.97
CA PRO A 77 -20.33 -0.44 -17.74
C PRO A 77 -20.05 -1.59 -16.75
N GLY A 78 -19.30 -1.30 -15.69
CA GLY A 78 -19.00 -2.27 -14.64
C GLY A 78 -20.24 -2.66 -13.84
N TRP A 79 -20.10 -3.56 -12.87
CA TRP A 79 -21.24 -3.98 -12.04
C TRP A 79 -21.84 -2.83 -11.22
N THR A 80 -21.12 -1.73 -11.07
CA THR A 80 -21.61 -0.47 -10.48
C THR A 80 -22.78 0.17 -11.25
N SER A 81 -22.97 -0.19 -12.52
CA SER A 81 -24.12 0.25 -13.32
C SER A 81 -25.43 -0.42 -12.91
N LEU A 82 -25.37 -1.58 -12.24
CA LEU A 82 -26.55 -2.31 -11.75
C LEU A 82 -27.18 -1.65 -10.51
N PHE A 83 -26.48 -0.71 -9.87
CA PHE A 83 -26.95 -0.01 -8.68
C PHE A 83 -27.12 1.48 -8.98
N GLU A 84 -28.37 1.96 -9.00
CA GLU A 84 -28.72 3.36 -9.35
C GLU A 84 -28.21 4.40 -8.33
N LYS A 85 -27.98 4.01 -7.07
CA LYS A 85 -27.52 4.93 -6.01
C LYS A 85 -25.99 5.06 -6.00
N LYS A 86 -25.51 6.27 -6.32
CA LYS A 86 -24.08 6.60 -6.46
C LYS A 86 -23.20 6.28 -5.24
N GLY A 87 -23.74 6.28 -4.01
CA GLY A 87 -22.96 6.18 -2.77
C GLY A 87 -22.61 4.77 -2.27
N TYR A 88 -23.26 3.71 -2.78
CA TYR A 88 -23.04 2.33 -2.30
C TYR A 88 -21.96 1.56 -3.10
N ARG A 89 -21.23 2.26 -3.97
CA ARG A 89 -20.38 1.67 -5.00
C ARG A 89 -18.91 1.90 -4.64
N THR A 90 -18.43 1.18 -3.62
CA THR A 90 -17.05 1.35 -3.12
C THR A 90 -16.33 0.02 -2.99
N ASP A 91 -15.00 0.06 -3.12
CA ASP A 91 -14.13 -1.11 -2.87
C ASP A 91 -14.29 -1.64 -1.46
N ALA A 92 -14.58 -0.75 -0.50
CA ALA A 92 -14.87 -1.09 0.89
C ALA A 92 -16.12 -1.98 1.03
N THR A 93 -17.16 -1.76 0.22
CA THR A 93 -18.39 -2.57 0.27
C THR A 93 -18.11 -4.02 -0.09
N VAL A 94 -17.27 -4.24 -1.12
CA VAL A 94 -16.82 -5.58 -1.52
C VAL A 94 -16.02 -6.24 -0.40
N SER A 95 -15.06 -5.53 0.19
CA SER A 95 -14.22 -6.03 1.27
C SER A 95 -15.02 -6.41 2.51
N VAL A 96 -15.98 -5.56 2.92
CA VAL A 96 -16.83 -5.82 4.10
C VAL A 96 -17.78 -6.99 3.84
N LEU A 97 -18.37 -7.08 2.65
CA LEU A 97 -19.27 -8.18 2.27
C LEU A 97 -18.54 -9.53 2.28
N LEU A 98 -17.39 -9.61 1.59
CA LEU A 98 -16.60 -10.84 1.50
C LEU A 98 -16.00 -11.20 2.87
N GLY A 99 -15.53 -10.21 3.63
CA GLY A 99 -15.06 -10.41 5.00
C GLY A 99 -16.14 -10.95 5.92
N PHE A 100 -17.36 -10.40 5.85
CA PHE A 100 -18.52 -10.89 6.60
C PHE A 100 -18.88 -12.34 6.23
N LEU A 101 -18.83 -12.69 4.95
CA LEU A 101 -19.11 -14.05 4.48
C LEU A 101 -18.11 -15.08 5.05
N LEU A 102 -16.86 -14.71 5.30
CA LEU A 102 -15.87 -15.59 5.94
C LEU A 102 -16.22 -15.93 7.39
N PHE A 103 -17.01 -15.09 8.09
CA PHE A 103 -17.55 -15.43 9.42
C PHE A 103 -18.74 -16.40 9.35
N LEU A 104 -19.42 -16.50 8.20
CA LEU A 104 -20.59 -17.38 8.03
C LEU A 104 -20.22 -18.77 7.49
N ILE A 105 -19.14 -18.86 6.70
CA ILE A 105 -18.75 -20.11 6.06
C ILE A 105 -17.99 -21.01 7.05
N PRO A 106 -18.39 -22.28 7.21
CA PRO A 106 -17.69 -23.21 8.08
C PRO A 106 -16.32 -23.58 7.51
N ALA A 107 -15.32 -23.67 8.40
CA ALA A 107 -13.95 -24.05 8.07
C ALA A 107 -13.79 -25.53 7.68
N ARG A 108 -14.82 -26.36 7.90
CA ARG A 108 -14.86 -27.77 7.49
C ARG A 108 -15.96 -28.00 6.46
N ARG A 109 -15.75 -28.97 5.56
CA ARG A 109 -16.75 -29.35 4.56
C ARG A 109 -18.02 -29.86 5.28
N PRO A 110 -19.19 -29.20 5.11
CA PRO A 110 -20.40 -29.57 5.83
C PRO A 110 -20.93 -30.97 5.48
N PHE A 111 -20.51 -31.54 4.35
CA PHE A 111 -20.96 -32.83 3.84
C PHE A 111 -19.93 -33.97 3.93
N SER A 112 -18.72 -33.73 4.45
CA SER A 112 -17.74 -34.80 4.64
C SER A 112 -18.01 -35.52 5.96
N ARG A 113 -18.69 -36.67 5.87
CA ARG A 113 -18.85 -37.65 6.96
C ARG A 113 -17.46 -38.04 7.49
N ALA A 114 -17.04 -37.45 8.62
CA ALA A 114 -15.94 -38.00 9.38
C ALA A 114 -16.41 -39.33 10.02
N PRO A 115 -15.61 -40.42 9.97
CA PRO A 115 -15.93 -41.64 10.71
C PRO A 115 -16.00 -41.30 12.20
N ARG A 116 -17.09 -41.69 12.88
CA ARG A 116 -17.16 -41.66 14.34
C ARG A 116 -16.13 -42.65 14.88
N THR A 117 -15.00 -42.19 15.40
CA THR A 117 -14.12 -42.99 16.24
C THR A 117 -14.77 -43.16 17.62
N PRO A 118 -14.83 -44.38 18.18
CA PRO A 118 -15.41 -44.59 19.51
C PRO A 118 -14.49 -44.02 20.58
N ALA A 119 -15.12 -43.42 21.60
CA ALA A 119 -14.49 -42.74 22.72
C ALA A 119 -13.50 -43.64 23.46
N GLY A 120 -12.29 -43.13 23.66
CA GLY A 120 -11.26 -43.67 24.54
C GLY A 120 -10.53 -42.53 25.24
N ASP A 121 -10.83 -42.40 26.53
CA ASP A 121 -10.05 -41.82 27.64
C ASP A 121 -9.43 -40.41 27.53
N SER A 122 -10.15 -39.47 28.17
CA SER A 122 -9.66 -38.47 29.13
C SER A 122 -8.31 -37.78 28.89
N SER A 123 -8.33 -36.69 28.12
CA SER A 123 -7.67 -35.43 28.49
C SER A 123 -8.14 -34.29 27.58
N THR A 124 -9.06 -33.47 28.09
CA THR A 124 -9.29 -32.03 27.83
C THR A 124 -8.86 -31.36 26.51
N GLU A 125 -8.93 -32.03 25.36
CA GLU A 125 -8.94 -31.36 24.06
C GLU A 125 -10.41 -31.17 23.68
N ARG A 126 -10.88 -29.90 23.69
CA ARG A 126 -12.23 -29.57 23.22
C ARG A 126 -12.36 -30.12 21.81
N ASP A 127 -13.34 -30.99 21.58
CA ASP A 127 -13.73 -31.41 20.24
C ASP A 127 -13.86 -30.14 19.37
N PRO A 128 -13.09 -30.00 18.28
CA PRO A 128 -13.15 -28.80 17.47
C PRO A 128 -14.52 -28.71 16.81
N ASP A 129 -15.27 -27.65 17.16
CA ASP A 129 -16.65 -27.44 16.74
C ASP A 129 -16.80 -27.66 15.22
N PRO A 130 -17.71 -28.56 14.77
CA PRO A 130 -17.88 -28.87 13.35
C PRO A 130 -18.38 -27.67 12.52
N MET A 131 -18.87 -26.63 13.19
CA MET A 131 -19.35 -25.38 12.59
C MET A 131 -18.41 -24.19 12.84
N ALA A 132 -17.16 -24.43 13.25
CA ALA A 132 -16.21 -23.35 13.45
C ALA A 132 -16.11 -22.48 12.17
N PRO A 133 -16.29 -21.16 12.27
CA PRO A 133 -16.23 -20.26 11.12
C PRO A 133 -14.80 -20.19 10.57
N MET A 134 -14.65 -19.74 9.32
CA MET A 134 -13.32 -19.58 8.70
C MET A 134 -12.43 -18.60 9.47
N ILE A 135 -13.04 -17.53 9.97
CA ILE A 135 -12.39 -16.51 10.79
C ILE A 135 -13.20 -16.34 12.08
N THR A 136 -12.52 -16.40 13.21
CA THR A 136 -13.14 -16.10 14.51
C THR A 136 -13.08 -14.60 14.78
N TRP A 137 -14.07 -14.04 15.50
CA TRP A 137 -14.03 -12.62 15.89
C TRP A 137 -12.76 -12.26 16.67
N LYS A 138 -12.29 -13.17 17.54
CA LYS A 138 -11.04 -12.98 18.29
C LYS A 138 -9.83 -12.84 17.37
N ASP A 139 -9.74 -13.69 16.36
CA ASP A 139 -8.63 -13.67 15.40
C ASP A 139 -8.68 -12.40 14.56
N PHE A 140 -9.87 -12.02 14.09
CA PHE A 140 -10.08 -10.76 13.37
C PHE A 140 -9.69 -9.54 14.23
N GLN A 141 -10.15 -9.48 15.47
CA GLN A 141 -9.84 -8.36 16.37
C GLN A 141 -8.34 -8.23 16.65
N ASN A 142 -7.63 -9.37 16.76
CA ASN A 142 -6.18 -9.41 16.99
C ASN A 142 -5.36 -9.04 15.75
N LEU A 143 -5.83 -9.41 14.55
CA LEU A 143 -5.13 -9.19 13.28
C LEU A 143 -5.46 -7.83 12.65
N MET A 144 -6.61 -7.23 13.00
CA MET A 144 -7.05 -5.97 12.42
C MET A 144 -6.19 -4.79 12.92
N PRO A 145 -5.56 -4.00 12.01
CA PRO A 145 -4.74 -2.85 12.40
C PRO A 145 -5.64 -1.64 12.74
N TRP A 146 -6.23 -1.64 13.93
CA TRP A 146 -7.08 -0.55 14.43
C TRP A 146 -6.40 0.82 14.42
N GLU A 147 -5.09 0.84 14.63
CA GLU A 147 -4.26 2.04 14.55
C GLU A 147 -4.42 2.76 13.20
N ILE A 148 -4.45 2.01 12.09
CA ILE A 148 -4.61 2.59 10.75
C ILE A 148 -6.02 3.20 10.59
N VAL A 149 -7.04 2.53 11.11
CA VAL A 149 -8.43 3.02 11.03
C VAL A 149 -8.58 4.35 11.78
N ILE A 150 -8.06 4.42 13.01
CA ILE A 150 -8.09 5.63 13.83
C ILE A 150 -7.24 6.73 13.19
N LEU A 151 -6.06 6.37 12.66
CA LEU A 151 -5.14 7.32 12.05
C LEU A 151 -5.73 7.94 10.78
N VAL A 152 -6.30 7.14 9.87
CA VAL A 152 -6.96 7.65 8.64
C VAL A 152 -8.15 8.54 9.00
N GLY A 153 -8.98 8.14 9.97
CA GLY A 153 -10.07 8.96 10.48
C GLY A 153 -9.57 10.29 11.09
N GLY A 154 -8.50 10.24 11.87
CA GLY A 154 -7.81 11.41 12.41
C GLY A 154 -7.26 12.35 11.33
N GLY A 155 -6.76 11.80 10.21
CA GLY A 155 -6.29 12.58 9.06
C GLY A 155 -7.41 13.35 8.37
N TYR A 156 -8.57 12.73 8.18
CA TYR A 156 -9.75 13.43 7.66
C TYR A 156 -10.24 14.52 8.63
N ALA A 157 -10.22 14.25 9.95
CA ALA A 157 -10.55 15.25 10.96
C ALA A 157 -9.55 16.42 10.95
N LEU A 158 -8.26 16.14 10.83
CA LEU A 158 -7.20 17.15 10.70
C LEU A 158 -7.38 17.98 9.42
N ALA A 159 -7.72 17.35 8.30
CA ALA A 159 -8.00 18.05 7.04
C ALA A 159 -9.18 19.02 7.16
N ALA A 160 -10.27 18.55 7.75
CA ALA A 160 -11.43 19.40 8.04
C ALA A 160 -11.03 20.54 8.99
N GLY A 161 -10.25 20.24 10.04
CA GLY A 161 -9.72 21.22 10.98
C GLY A 161 -8.85 22.30 10.32
N CYS A 162 -7.95 21.93 9.39
CA CYS A 162 -7.14 22.87 8.63
C CYS A 162 -7.98 23.81 7.75
N LYS A 163 -9.09 23.33 7.19
CA LYS A 163 -10.03 24.14 6.41
C LYS A 163 -10.84 25.09 7.30
N VAL A 164 -11.42 24.58 8.39
CA VAL A 164 -12.27 25.37 9.31
C VAL A 164 -11.47 26.42 10.09
N SER A 165 -10.23 26.10 10.49
CA SER A 165 -9.35 27.04 11.19
C SER A 165 -8.78 28.16 10.30
N GLY A 166 -8.92 28.04 8.97
CA GLY A 166 -8.29 28.97 8.02
C GLY A 166 -6.78 28.78 7.87
N LEU A 167 -6.19 27.73 8.48
CA LEU A 167 -4.78 27.42 8.33
C LEU A 167 -4.40 27.16 6.87
N SER A 168 -5.28 26.50 6.09
CA SER A 168 -5.12 26.31 4.65
C SER A 168 -4.89 27.64 3.91
N VAL A 169 -5.73 28.64 4.21
CA VAL A 169 -5.66 29.98 3.61
C VAL A 169 -4.41 30.72 4.07
N TRP A 170 -4.04 30.60 5.35
CA TRP A 170 -2.82 31.22 5.89
C TRP A 170 -1.55 30.65 5.25
N ILE A 171 -1.44 29.32 5.15
CA ILE A 171 -0.32 28.64 4.46
C ILE A 171 -0.27 29.07 2.99
N GLY A 172 -1.43 29.11 2.33
CA GLY A 172 -1.54 29.55 0.94
C GLY A 172 -1.05 30.97 0.72
N ARG A 173 -1.35 31.91 1.62
CA ARG A 173 -0.83 33.29 1.56
C ARG A 173 0.69 33.37 1.75
N GLN A 174 1.26 32.55 2.64
CA GLN A 174 2.72 32.50 2.79
C GLN A 174 3.43 31.92 1.56
N LEU A 175 2.71 31.13 0.76
CA LEU A 175 3.20 30.53 -0.47
C LEU A 175 2.76 31.30 -1.72
N GLU A 176 2.06 32.41 -1.57
CA GLU A 176 1.71 33.35 -2.65
C GLU A 176 2.96 33.89 -3.38
N PRO A 177 4.11 34.16 -2.73
CA PRO A 177 5.36 34.47 -3.44
C PRO A 177 5.88 33.32 -4.31
N MET A 178 5.47 32.08 -4.00
CA MET A 178 5.78 30.87 -4.78
C MET A 178 4.73 30.59 -5.86
N SER A 179 3.66 31.38 -5.98
CA SER A 179 2.64 31.22 -7.04
C SER A 179 3.19 31.41 -8.46
N GLY A 180 4.33 32.12 -8.60
CA GLY A 180 5.05 32.25 -9.88
C GLY A 180 5.82 30.98 -10.28
N LEU A 181 5.89 29.97 -9.40
CA LEU A 181 6.58 28.72 -9.70
C LEU A 181 5.71 27.77 -10.50
N PRO A 182 6.29 27.03 -11.46
CA PRO A 182 5.53 26.06 -12.22
C PRO A 182 5.04 24.90 -11.32
N PRO A 183 3.86 24.32 -11.58
CA PRO A 183 3.25 23.28 -10.72
C PRO A 183 4.14 22.04 -10.46
N TRP A 184 5.02 21.71 -11.41
CA TRP A 184 5.99 20.62 -11.26
C TRP A 184 6.99 20.90 -10.14
N MET A 185 7.39 22.16 -9.91
CA MET A 185 8.39 22.50 -8.91
C MET A 185 7.80 22.49 -7.50
N VAL A 186 6.54 22.91 -7.36
CA VAL A 186 5.76 22.77 -6.12
C VAL A 186 5.64 21.28 -5.75
N THR A 187 5.30 20.44 -6.73
CA THR A 187 5.18 18.99 -6.55
C THR A 187 6.52 18.35 -6.19
N LEU A 188 7.61 18.76 -6.83
CA LEU A 188 8.96 18.29 -6.51
C LEU A 188 9.34 18.62 -5.07
N LEU A 189 9.12 19.85 -4.63
CA LEU A 189 9.44 20.28 -3.26
C LEU A 189 8.62 19.51 -2.23
N ALA A 190 7.33 19.31 -2.49
CA ALA A 190 6.44 18.49 -1.65
C ALA A 190 6.95 17.05 -1.54
N CYS A 191 7.30 16.42 -2.68
CA CYS A 191 7.84 15.06 -2.71
C CYS A 191 9.16 14.94 -1.94
N LEU A 192 10.08 15.90 -2.08
CA LEU A 192 11.35 15.91 -1.35
C LEU A 192 11.13 16.04 0.16
N LEU A 193 10.25 16.95 0.57
CA LEU A 193 9.92 17.16 1.98
C LEU A 193 9.29 15.90 2.60
N VAL A 194 8.31 15.31 1.93
CA VAL A 194 7.63 14.10 2.39
C VAL A 194 8.58 12.89 2.40
N SER A 195 9.43 12.76 1.38
CA SER A 195 10.46 11.71 1.30
C SER A 195 11.51 11.83 2.41
N ALA A 196 11.85 13.04 2.84
CA ALA A 196 12.74 13.23 3.98
C ALA A 196 12.08 12.87 5.31
N VAL A 197 10.81 13.26 5.51
CA VAL A 197 10.10 13.01 6.78
C VAL A 197 9.77 11.53 6.96
N THR A 198 9.45 10.82 5.88
CA THR A 198 9.11 9.39 5.95
C THR A 198 10.27 8.47 6.36
N GLU A 199 11.50 8.98 6.40
CA GLU A 199 12.65 8.23 6.93
C GLU A 199 12.63 8.14 8.46
N PHE A 200 11.95 9.09 9.11
CA PHE A 200 11.87 9.18 10.58
C PHE A 200 10.48 8.84 11.12
N ALA A 201 9.45 8.90 10.27
CA ALA A 201 8.06 8.66 10.63
C ALA A 201 7.47 7.51 9.83
N SER A 202 6.50 6.80 10.40
CA SER A 202 5.83 5.70 9.70
C SER A 202 5.04 6.20 8.49
N ASN A 203 4.99 5.40 7.42
CA ASN A 203 4.32 5.78 6.18
C ASN A 203 2.87 6.26 6.41
N PRO A 204 2.02 5.55 7.19
CA PRO A 204 0.65 6.00 7.44
C PRO A 204 0.60 7.33 8.21
N ALA A 205 1.49 7.56 9.17
CA ALA A 205 1.52 8.80 9.95
C ALA A 205 1.90 9.99 9.08
N THR A 206 2.91 9.82 8.23
CA THR A 206 3.34 10.84 7.26
C THR A 206 2.19 11.24 6.32
N LEU A 207 1.47 10.28 5.74
CA LEU A 207 0.33 10.58 4.85
C LEU A 207 -0.79 11.35 5.57
N THR A 208 -1.09 10.95 6.80
CA THR A 208 -2.18 11.53 7.61
C THR A 208 -1.93 13.01 7.92
N VAL A 209 -0.67 13.40 8.11
CA VAL A 209 -0.28 14.79 8.35
C VAL A 209 -0.17 15.58 7.04
N PHE A 210 0.54 15.04 6.04
CA PHE A 210 0.89 15.80 4.85
C PHE A 210 -0.19 15.85 3.78
N LEU A 211 -0.98 14.78 3.56
CA LEU A 211 -2.00 14.81 2.50
C LEU A 211 -3.03 15.93 2.70
N PRO A 212 -3.56 16.17 3.92
CA PRO A 212 -4.44 17.31 4.15
C PRO A 212 -3.81 18.67 3.82
N ILE A 213 -2.55 18.86 4.21
CA ILE A 213 -1.81 20.10 4.02
C ILE A 213 -1.54 20.33 2.53
N LEU A 214 -1.09 19.29 1.82
CA LEU A 214 -0.85 19.34 0.38
C LEU A 214 -2.15 19.54 -0.41
N SER A 215 -3.26 18.94 0.02
CA SER A 215 -4.57 19.17 -0.59
C SER A 215 -5.00 20.63 -0.46
N ALA A 216 -4.90 21.19 0.75
CA ALA A 216 -5.20 22.59 1.01
C ALA A 216 -4.30 23.55 0.23
N LEU A 217 -3.02 23.20 0.10
CA LEU A 217 -2.07 23.94 -0.71
C LEU A 217 -2.46 23.92 -2.20
N SER A 218 -2.78 22.74 -2.73
CA SER A 218 -3.20 22.60 -4.12
C SER A 218 -4.46 23.38 -4.45
N GLU A 219 -5.45 23.35 -3.54
CA GLU A 219 -6.67 24.16 -3.65
C GLU A 219 -6.35 25.66 -3.69
N THR A 220 -5.40 26.13 -2.85
CA THR A 220 -5.05 27.56 -2.80
C THR A 220 -4.28 28.02 -4.03
N LEU A 221 -3.39 27.17 -4.56
CA LEU A 221 -2.62 27.44 -5.79
C LEU A 221 -3.42 27.19 -7.07
N GLN A 222 -4.69 26.77 -6.97
CA GLN A 222 -5.55 26.40 -8.09
C GLN A 222 -4.92 25.33 -9.01
N ILE A 223 -4.10 24.45 -8.44
CA ILE A 223 -3.55 23.28 -9.13
C ILE A 223 -4.42 22.06 -8.81
N ASN A 224 -4.59 21.15 -9.77
CA ASN A 224 -5.33 19.91 -9.52
C ASN A 224 -4.70 19.15 -8.33
N PRO A 225 -5.44 18.89 -7.22
CA PRO A 225 -4.86 18.26 -6.03
C PRO A 225 -4.22 16.90 -6.30
N LEU A 226 -4.75 16.15 -7.28
CA LEU A 226 -4.19 14.85 -7.66
C LEU A 226 -2.76 14.96 -8.20
N HIS A 227 -2.42 16.09 -8.81
CA HIS A 227 -1.09 16.35 -9.33
C HIS A 227 -0.01 16.37 -8.24
N THR A 228 -0.35 16.74 -7.01
CA THR A 228 0.58 16.79 -5.87
C THR A 228 0.39 15.59 -4.92
N LEU A 229 -0.86 15.19 -4.67
CA LEU A 229 -1.17 14.13 -3.70
C LEU A 229 -0.72 12.74 -4.15
N ILE A 230 -0.91 12.38 -5.42
CA ILE A 230 -0.49 11.07 -5.96
C ILE A 230 1.03 10.89 -5.83
N PRO A 231 1.88 11.78 -6.38
CA PRO A 231 3.32 11.60 -6.30
C PRO A 231 3.85 11.69 -4.86
N ALA A 232 3.30 12.56 -4.01
CA ALA A 232 3.66 12.61 -2.60
C ALA A 232 3.37 11.28 -1.89
N THR A 233 2.21 10.67 -2.16
CA THR A 233 1.85 9.36 -1.59
C THR A 233 2.80 8.25 -2.01
N MET A 234 3.22 8.24 -3.28
CA MET A 234 4.23 7.30 -3.76
C MET A 234 5.59 7.53 -3.08
N CYS A 235 5.99 8.79 -2.89
CA CYS A 235 7.28 9.13 -2.27
C CYS A 235 7.36 8.72 -0.79
N VAL A 236 6.24 8.72 -0.05
CA VAL A 236 6.20 8.15 1.31
C VAL A 236 6.63 6.69 1.32
N SER A 237 6.27 5.92 0.29
CA SER A 237 6.62 4.50 0.23
C SER A 237 8.11 4.26 -0.05
N PHE A 238 8.87 5.30 -0.37
CA PHE A 238 10.30 5.21 -0.65
C PHE A 238 11.19 5.48 0.58
N GLY A 239 10.69 5.35 1.81
CA GLY A 239 11.52 5.46 3.03
C GLY A 239 12.45 4.25 3.23
N VAL A 240 13.64 4.26 2.61
CA VAL A 240 14.59 3.13 2.60
C VAL A 240 15.99 3.48 3.13
N MET A 241 16.21 4.69 3.62
CA MET A 241 17.52 5.18 4.09
C MET A 241 17.82 4.72 5.53
N LEU A 242 16.81 4.66 6.40
CA LEU A 242 16.99 4.34 7.83
C LEU A 242 16.27 3.05 8.27
N PRO A 243 16.88 2.25 9.18
CA PRO A 243 16.29 0.99 9.65
C PRO A 243 15.07 1.21 10.53
N VAL A 244 14.97 2.39 11.15
CA VAL A 244 13.88 2.75 12.07
C VAL A 244 12.59 3.11 11.32
N GLY A 245 12.68 3.53 10.05
CA GLY A 245 11.54 4.06 9.31
C GLY A 245 10.48 3.01 8.94
N ASN A 246 10.90 1.77 8.66
CA ASN A 246 10.00 0.72 8.14
C ASN A 246 10.35 -0.69 8.66
N PRO A 247 9.35 -1.55 9.00
CA PRO A 247 9.59 -2.90 9.50
C PRO A 247 10.45 -3.79 8.59
N PRO A 248 10.28 -3.79 7.24
CA PRO A 248 11.17 -4.54 6.35
C PRO A 248 12.65 -4.14 6.48
N ASN A 249 12.94 -2.84 6.64
CA ASN A 249 14.31 -2.36 6.80
C ASN A 249 14.89 -2.81 8.15
N ALA A 250 14.09 -2.74 9.22
CA ALA A 250 14.47 -3.20 10.55
C ALA A 250 14.79 -4.71 10.58
N ILE A 251 13.99 -5.53 9.88
CA ILE A 251 14.21 -6.97 9.79
C ILE A 251 15.57 -7.26 9.13
N VAL A 252 15.86 -6.65 7.98
CA VAL A 252 17.13 -6.86 7.27
C VAL A 252 18.32 -6.38 8.11
N PHE A 253 18.17 -5.24 8.81
CA PHE A 253 19.20 -4.72 9.70
C PHE A 253 19.47 -5.65 10.90
N SER A 254 18.42 -6.28 11.46
CA SER A 254 18.55 -7.18 12.62
C SER A 254 19.40 -8.44 12.35
N TYR A 255 19.53 -8.86 11.08
CA TYR A 255 20.42 -9.96 10.70
C TYR A 255 21.92 -9.61 10.80
N GLY A 256 22.28 -8.35 11.08
CA GLY A 256 23.63 -7.95 11.50
C GLY A 256 24.69 -7.86 10.39
N HIS A 257 24.32 -8.07 9.13
CA HIS A 257 25.25 -8.06 7.99
C HIS A 257 25.32 -6.71 7.24
N VAL A 258 24.57 -5.69 7.68
CA VAL A 258 24.45 -4.40 7.00
C VAL A 258 24.75 -3.26 7.98
N GLN A 259 25.67 -2.37 7.61
CA GLN A 259 25.96 -1.17 8.40
C GLN A 259 24.96 -0.05 8.07
N ILE A 260 24.69 0.84 9.04
CA ILE A 260 23.78 1.99 8.84
C ILE A 260 24.27 2.88 7.70
N SER A 261 25.58 3.11 7.58
CA SER A 261 26.20 3.91 6.52
C SER A 261 25.96 3.35 5.12
N ASP A 262 25.96 2.03 4.95
CA ASP A 262 25.71 1.37 3.67
C ASP A 262 24.24 1.49 3.29
N MET A 263 23.35 1.34 4.27
CA MET A 263 21.92 1.49 4.07
C MET A 263 21.54 2.93 3.72
N VAL A 264 22.15 3.91 4.39
CA VAL A 264 21.94 5.34 4.11
C VAL A 264 22.40 5.70 2.69
N LYS A 265 23.58 5.26 2.27
CA LYS A 265 24.10 5.55 0.91
C LYS A 265 23.24 4.91 -0.17
N ALA A 266 22.87 3.64 0.03
CA ALA A 266 22.01 2.92 -0.89
C ALA A 266 20.63 3.56 -0.97
N GLY A 267 20.02 3.83 0.18
CA GLY A 267 18.69 4.40 0.33
C GLY A 267 18.59 5.81 -0.24
N PHE A 268 19.54 6.70 0.03
CA PHE A 268 19.54 8.05 -0.53
C PHE A 268 19.45 8.07 -2.06
N GLY A 269 20.21 7.20 -2.74
CA GLY A 269 20.13 7.08 -4.19
C GLY A 269 18.80 6.49 -4.67
N VAL A 270 18.24 5.52 -3.94
CA VAL A 270 16.90 4.97 -4.24
C VAL A 270 15.82 6.02 -4.07
N ASN A 271 15.87 6.86 -3.03
CA ASN A 271 14.92 7.95 -2.80
C ASN A 271 14.99 8.98 -3.94
N LEU A 272 16.20 9.39 -4.33
CA LEU A 272 16.39 10.34 -5.42
C LEU A 272 15.88 9.79 -6.76
N ILE A 273 16.20 8.53 -7.07
CA ILE A 273 15.68 7.83 -8.26
C ILE A 273 14.15 7.72 -8.17
N GLY A 274 13.61 7.42 -6.99
CA GLY A 274 12.17 7.32 -6.73
C GLY A 274 11.45 8.62 -7.04
N VAL A 275 11.91 9.73 -6.46
CA VAL A 275 11.36 11.07 -6.70
C VAL A 275 11.46 11.44 -8.18
N LEU A 276 12.61 11.23 -8.82
CA LEU A 276 12.79 11.53 -10.25
C LEU A 276 11.85 10.71 -11.14
N VAL A 277 11.71 9.41 -10.88
CA VAL A 277 10.83 8.53 -11.66
C VAL A 277 9.37 8.89 -11.46
N VAL A 278 8.95 9.21 -10.23
CA VAL A 278 7.58 9.64 -9.93
C VAL A 278 7.27 10.98 -10.58
N MET A 279 8.22 11.92 -10.54
CA MET A 279 8.09 13.21 -11.22
C MET A 279 7.99 13.05 -12.74
N LEU A 280 8.82 12.19 -13.35
CA LEU A 280 8.70 11.89 -14.77
C LEU A 280 7.36 11.24 -15.08
N ALA A 281 6.89 10.32 -14.23
CA ALA A 281 5.64 9.61 -14.44
C ALA A 281 4.43 10.55 -14.41
N ILE A 282 4.34 11.43 -13.39
CA ILE A 282 3.21 12.36 -13.28
C ILE A 282 3.19 13.37 -14.44
N MET A 283 4.36 13.81 -14.91
CA MET A 283 4.49 14.77 -16.02
C MET A 283 4.20 14.18 -17.40
N THR A 284 4.40 12.87 -17.59
CA THR A 284 4.29 12.23 -18.91
C THR A 284 2.95 11.53 -19.09
N TRP A 285 2.72 10.43 -18.35
CA TRP A 285 1.50 9.62 -18.47
C TRP A 285 0.48 9.92 -17.37
N GLY A 286 0.87 10.57 -16.28
CA GLY A 286 -0.08 11.04 -15.25
C GLY A 286 -1.06 12.08 -15.79
N VAL A 287 -0.59 13.00 -16.63
CA VAL A 287 -1.43 14.05 -17.25
C VAL A 287 -2.60 13.47 -18.06
N PRO A 288 -2.39 12.60 -19.07
CA PRO A 288 -3.49 12.04 -19.85
C PRO A 288 -4.34 11.02 -19.08
N LEU A 289 -3.79 10.37 -18.05
CA LEU A 289 -4.53 9.36 -17.27
C LEU A 289 -5.52 10.00 -16.28
N PHE A 290 -5.16 11.14 -15.70
CA PHE A 290 -5.94 11.79 -14.63
C PHE A 290 -6.49 13.17 -15.03
N ASN A 291 -6.33 13.60 -16.29
CA ASN A 291 -6.69 14.94 -16.78
C ASN A 291 -6.16 16.06 -15.87
N LEU A 292 -4.86 16.00 -15.53
CA LEU A 292 -4.25 16.88 -14.53
C LEU A 292 -4.11 18.34 -14.96
N THR A 293 -4.39 18.66 -16.23
CA THR A 293 -4.36 20.01 -16.79
C THR A 293 -5.56 20.85 -16.39
N GLU A 294 -6.68 20.21 -16.07
CA GLU A 294 -7.90 20.90 -15.67
C GLU A 294 -8.08 20.79 -14.15
N TYR A 295 -8.56 21.89 -13.55
CA TYR A 295 -8.96 21.88 -12.16
C TYR A 295 -10.30 21.15 -12.04
N PRO A 296 -10.40 20.07 -11.25
CA PRO A 296 -11.55 19.21 -11.32
C PRO A 296 -12.76 19.80 -10.58
N ASP A 297 -13.96 19.59 -11.12
CA ASP A 297 -15.22 20.15 -10.59
C ASP A 297 -15.51 19.79 -9.12
N TRP A 298 -15.04 18.63 -8.66
CA TRP A 298 -15.21 18.18 -7.27
C TRP A 298 -14.31 18.93 -6.28
N ALA A 299 -13.20 19.52 -6.76
CA ALA A 299 -12.27 20.29 -5.95
C ALA A 299 -12.62 21.78 -5.92
N ILE A 300 -13.58 22.22 -6.74
CA ILE A 300 -14.11 23.58 -6.65
C ILE A 300 -14.75 23.69 -5.28
N ALA A 301 -14.20 24.56 -4.43
CA ALA A 301 -14.81 24.91 -3.16
C ALA A 301 -16.18 25.54 -3.46
N ARG A 302 -17.23 24.72 -3.51
CA ARG A 302 -18.59 25.23 -3.51
C ARG A 302 -18.75 25.94 -2.17
N ASN A 303 -18.75 27.27 -2.22
CA ASN A 303 -19.21 28.09 -1.11
C ASN A 303 -20.62 27.59 -0.75
N PHE A 304 -20.75 26.82 0.33
CA PHE A 304 -22.04 26.42 0.91
C PHE A 304 -22.69 27.61 1.64
N THR A 305 -22.76 28.75 0.97
CA THR A 305 -23.45 29.97 1.42
C THR A 305 -24.45 30.45 0.38
N GLY A 306 -25.14 29.51 -0.29
CA GLY A 306 -26.23 29.79 -1.21
C GLY A 306 -27.42 28.86 -1.00
N SER A 307 -28.45 29.41 -0.34
CA SER A 307 -29.85 28.96 -0.20
C SER A 307 -30.14 27.61 0.47
N LEU A 308 -30.45 27.67 1.76
CA LEU A 308 -31.74 27.18 2.27
C LEU A 308 -32.83 28.18 1.88
#